data_AF-A0A9D3WU80-F1
#
_entry.id   AF-A0A9D3WU80-F1
#
_cell.length_a   1.000
_cell.length_b   1.000
_cell.length_c   1.000
_cell.angle_alpha   90.00
_cell.angle_beta   90.00
_cell.angle_gamma   90.00
#
_symmetry.space_group_name_H-M   'P 1'
#
loop_
_entity.id
_entity.type
_entity.pdbx_description
1 polymer ?
#
loop_
_entity_poly.entity_id
_entity_poly.type
_entity_poly.pdbx_seq_one_letter_code
_entity_poly.pdbx_strand_id
1 'polypeptide(L)'
;MAPRERGAKVLAPLLLLLALLGSPGAGLEVQHKFLSPTLTNNFALDGLGSKIYLAAVNRLYQLSGPNLTLEVEEQVGPVPDNPLCHAPQLPQASCEHPKVLTNNYNKILQPDPEQGIVVVCGSIYQGFCQLRSMANISAVAVSFPPGGAGAGAGGGGDPVTVFPSMLNIAANHPNASTVGLVLRPAGPAGGGRPDTRLLVGATYTGFGSPFFPRNQSLEDHRFENTPEIAIRALNARGDLAKLFTFDLNPSDDNIFKIKQGAKARHKLSFVRAFLHPAPPPRGAAAAAAYAYLALNSEANAGDKESHSHSLLARICLAEPGRNASAGETKKLTESYIQVGLQCGAGGGDGFTRLVSVFPATAALQLGPPAAPPQELLFGVFERAAPPGARQHSALCAFRFADIERRIRQARHSCFVEPDAGLVTVLDSVVQGTGPACEKRNIQ
;
A
#
# COMPACT_ATOMS: atom_id res chain seq x y z
N MET A 1 29.44 -81.38 7.95
CA MET A 1 28.87 -80.37 7.02
C MET A 1 28.37 -79.19 7.83
N ALA A 2 29.13 -78.10 7.85
CA ALA A 2 28.60 -76.75 8.16
C ALA A 2 28.15 -76.10 6.83
N PRO A 3 27.55 -74.89 6.80
CA PRO A 3 26.68 -74.20 7.75
C PRO A 3 25.39 -73.68 7.06
N ARG A 4 24.41 -73.13 7.79
CA ARG A 4 23.44 -72.19 7.18
C ARG A 4 22.98 -71.13 8.18
N GLU A 5 23.83 -70.14 8.40
CA GLU A 5 23.42 -68.81 8.85
C GLU A 5 22.61 -68.13 7.75
N ARG A 6 21.33 -67.80 7.97
CA ARG A 6 20.62 -66.74 7.23
C ARG A 6 19.52 -66.15 8.10
N GLY A 7 19.62 -64.85 8.41
CA GLY A 7 18.52 -64.13 9.04
C GLY A 7 18.78 -62.73 9.58
N ALA A 8 19.98 -62.15 9.49
CA ALA A 8 20.28 -60.84 10.07
C ALA A 8 20.69 -59.75 9.05
N LYS A 9 20.28 -59.84 7.78
CA LYS A 9 20.77 -58.94 6.71
C LYS A 9 19.73 -58.02 6.04
N VAL A 10 18.53 -57.87 6.59
CA VAL A 10 17.49 -57.00 5.98
C VAL A 10 17.16 -55.75 6.80
N LEU A 11 17.52 -55.69 8.09
CA LEU A 11 17.26 -54.49 8.91
C LEU A 11 18.28 -53.36 8.67
N ALA A 12 19.54 -53.70 8.42
CA ALA A 12 20.62 -52.73 8.20
C ALA A 12 20.46 -51.84 6.95
N PRO A 13 20.07 -52.35 5.76
CA PRO A 13 19.90 -51.49 4.58
C PRO A 13 18.66 -50.59 4.67
N LEU A 14 17.64 -50.97 5.47
CA LEU A 14 16.43 -50.16 5.67
C LEU A 14 16.71 -48.95 6.58
N LEU A 15 17.50 -49.12 7.64
CA LEU A 15 17.98 -48.02 8.49
C LEU A 15 18.91 -47.06 7.75
N LEU A 16 19.74 -47.56 6.82
CA LEU A 16 20.58 -46.72 5.96
C LEU A 16 19.75 -45.93 4.93
N LEU A 17 18.66 -46.51 4.42
CA LEU A 17 17.72 -45.80 3.53
C LEU A 17 16.94 -44.72 4.29
N LEU A 18 16.48 -44.99 5.51
CA LEU A 18 15.83 -43.96 6.34
C LEU A 18 16.79 -42.82 6.74
N ALA A 19 18.08 -43.10 6.90
CA ALA A 19 19.10 -42.06 7.13
C ALA A 19 19.42 -41.23 5.87
N LEU A 20 19.21 -41.78 4.66
CA LEU A 20 19.39 -41.08 3.38
C LEU A 20 18.15 -40.31 2.92
N LEU A 21 16.95 -40.66 3.42
CA LEU A 21 15.70 -39.93 3.13
C LEU A 21 15.38 -38.84 4.17
N GLY A 22 16.14 -38.75 5.25
CA GLY A 22 15.99 -37.74 6.28
C GLY A 22 17.06 -36.67 6.20
N SER A 23 17.06 -35.84 5.15
CA SER A 23 17.55 -34.48 5.35
C SER A 23 16.56 -33.82 6.30
N PRO A 24 16.89 -33.53 7.58
CA PRO A 24 16.08 -32.57 8.31
C PRO A 24 16.09 -31.33 7.43
N GLY A 25 14.94 -30.98 6.85
CA GLY A 25 14.83 -29.73 6.10
C GLY A 25 15.40 -28.66 7.02
N ALA A 26 16.53 -28.08 6.64
CA ALA A 26 17.19 -27.07 7.45
C ALA A 26 16.14 -26.01 7.72
N GLY A 27 15.66 -25.96 8.96
CA GLY A 27 14.70 -24.95 9.37
C GLY A 27 15.32 -23.58 9.10
N LEU A 28 14.48 -22.58 8.84
CA LEU A 28 14.95 -21.20 8.76
C LEU A 28 15.67 -20.86 10.08
N GLU A 29 16.99 -20.67 10.00
CA GLU A 29 17.80 -20.21 11.14
C GLU A 29 17.81 -18.69 11.16
N VAL A 30 17.53 -18.11 12.33
CA VAL A 30 17.59 -16.66 12.53
C VAL A 30 19.05 -16.23 12.54
N GLN A 31 19.51 -15.65 11.43
CA GLN A 31 20.89 -15.17 11.30
C GLN A 31 21.14 -13.90 12.12
N HIS A 32 20.22 -12.94 12.03
CA HIS A 32 20.31 -11.65 12.71
C HIS A 32 18.96 -11.23 13.28
N LYS A 33 18.99 -10.43 14.35
CA LYS A 33 17.79 -9.92 15.00
C LYS A 33 18.03 -8.51 15.52
N PHE A 34 17.06 -7.63 15.25
CA PHE A 34 16.94 -6.35 15.93
C PHE A 34 15.71 -6.38 16.83
N LEU A 35 15.83 -5.85 18.05
CA LEU A 35 14.74 -5.79 19.03
C LEU A 35 14.28 -4.34 19.17
N SER A 36 13.02 -4.08 18.80
CA SER A 36 12.40 -2.78 19.06
C SER A 36 11.70 -2.79 20.43
N PRO A 37 11.86 -1.75 21.28
CA PRO A 37 11.14 -1.63 22.55
C PRO A 37 9.63 -1.45 22.38
N THR A 38 9.17 -1.03 21.19
CA THR A 38 7.76 -0.79 20.88
C THR A 38 7.32 -1.63 19.69
N LEU A 39 6.00 -1.74 19.50
CA LEU A 39 5.43 -2.51 18.40
C LEU A 39 5.90 -1.96 17.05
N THR A 40 6.40 -2.84 16.18
CA THR A 40 6.79 -2.48 14.83
C THR A 40 5.56 -2.27 13.94
N ASN A 41 5.67 -1.38 12.95
CA ASN A 41 4.58 -1.08 12.00
C ASN A 41 4.98 -1.42 10.57
N ASN A 42 6.05 -0.80 10.07
CA ASN A 42 6.50 -0.97 8.68
C ASN A 42 8.03 -1.07 8.63
N PHE A 43 8.55 -1.73 7.61
CA PHE A 43 9.97 -1.66 7.27
C PHE A 43 10.13 -1.54 5.75
N ALA A 44 11.23 -0.95 5.31
CA ALA A 44 11.56 -0.79 3.91
C ALA A 44 13.06 -0.84 3.68
N LEU A 45 13.47 -1.28 2.50
CA LEU A 45 14.87 -1.27 2.06
C LEU A 45 15.16 0.00 1.26
N ASP A 46 16.40 0.44 1.25
CA ASP A 46 16.89 1.53 0.39
C ASP A 46 16.92 1.19 -1.13
N GLY A 47 16.43 0.03 -1.52
CA GLY A 47 16.44 -0.49 -2.89
C GLY A 47 17.64 -1.40 -3.18
N LEU A 48 18.85 -1.05 -2.71
CA LEU A 48 20.03 -1.91 -2.84
C LEU A 48 20.13 -2.97 -1.73
N GLY A 49 19.34 -2.82 -0.66
CA GLY A 49 19.43 -3.64 0.53
C GLY A 49 20.62 -3.29 1.43
N SER A 50 21.24 -2.12 1.24
CA SER A 50 22.38 -1.69 2.06
C SER A 50 21.94 -1.11 3.40
N LYS A 51 20.74 -0.55 3.45
CA LYS A 51 20.08 -0.02 4.65
C LYS A 51 18.65 -0.54 4.75
N ILE A 52 18.23 -0.74 5.99
CA ILE A 52 16.86 -1.08 6.37
C ILE A 52 16.31 0.06 7.21
N TYR A 53 15.20 0.64 6.77
CA TYR A 53 14.43 1.57 7.57
C TYR A 53 13.32 0.79 8.27
N LEU A 54 13.22 0.91 9.58
CA LEU A 54 12.20 0.28 10.40
C LEU A 54 11.45 1.35 11.17
N ALA A 55 10.12 1.32 11.09
CA ALA A 55 9.26 2.19 11.88
C ALA A 55 8.51 1.36 12.92
N ALA A 56 8.56 1.82 14.16
CA ALA A 56 7.79 1.31 15.28
C ALA A 56 6.95 2.44 15.90
N VAL A 57 6.10 2.09 16.85
CA VAL A 57 5.32 3.10 17.57
C VAL A 57 6.27 4.08 18.23
N ASN A 58 6.11 5.37 17.91
CA ASN A 58 6.90 6.50 18.38
C ASN A 58 8.38 6.54 17.95
N ARG A 59 8.88 5.60 17.15
CA ARG A 59 10.31 5.49 16.85
C ARG A 59 10.60 5.10 15.39
N LEU A 60 11.66 5.67 14.83
CA LEU A 60 12.24 5.24 13.57
C LEU A 60 13.66 4.72 13.80
N TYR A 61 14.04 3.70 13.05
CA TYR A 61 15.37 3.13 13.07
C TYR A 61 15.91 3.03 11.65
N GLN A 62 17.18 3.36 11.49
CA GLN A 62 17.99 3.07 10.32
C GLN A 62 18.98 2.00 10.74
N LEU A 63 18.88 0.84 10.13
CA LEU A 63 19.71 -0.32 10.41
C LEU A 63 20.58 -0.62 9.19
N SER A 64 21.74 -1.21 9.46
CA SER A 64 22.58 -1.77 8.42
C SER A 64 21.91 -3.00 7.80
N GLY A 65 21.84 -3.05 6.47
CA GLY A 65 21.21 -4.15 5.72
C GLY A 65 21.83 -5.53 5.98
N PRO A 66 23.17 -5.68 5.97
CA PRO A 66 23.82 -6.98 6.14
C PRO A 66 23.57 -7.69 7.48
N ASN A 67 23.41 -6.96 8.59
CA ASN A 67 23.47 -7.54 9.93
C ASN A 67 22.46 -6.94 10.94
N LEU A 68 21.56 -6.05 10.50
CA LEU A 68 20.56 -5.37 11.33
C LEU A 68 21.15 -4.51 12.48
N THR A 69 22.41 -4.08 12.38
CA THR A 69 22.99 -3.18 13.40
C THR A 69 22.37 -1.79 13.33
N LEU A 70 22.03 -1.23 14.49
CA LEU A 70 21.48 0.13 14.58
C LEU A 70 22.52 1.18 14.15
N GLU A 71 22.15 2.02 13.19
CA GLU A 71 22.95 3.17 12.74
C GLU A 71 22.39 4.50 13.28
N VAL A 72 21.06 4.68 13.17
CA VAL A 72 20.36 5.89 13.65
C VAL A 72 19.04 5.47 14.29
N GLU A 73 18.71 6.11 15.41
CA GLU A 73 17.39 6.07 16.03
C GLU A 73 16.83 7.48 16.14
N GLU A 74 15.54 7.63 15.89
CA GLU A 74 14.84 8.90 16.01
C GLU A 74 13.51 8.70 16.75
N GLN A 75 13.25 9.56 17.73
CA GLN A 75 11.96 9.62 18.41
C GLN A 75 10.98 10.50 17.63
N VAL A 76 9.86 9.93 17.20
CA VAL A 76 8.81 10.61 16.42
C VAL A 76 7.47 10.71 17.16
N GLY A 77 7.49 10.41 18.46
CA GLY A 77 6.35 10.51 19.36
C GLY A 77 6.67 9.97 20.76
N PRO A 78 5.68 9.87 21.66
CA PRO A 78 4.33 10.43 21.50
C PRO A 78 4.34 11.96 21.54
N VAL A 79 3.25 12.59 21.12
CA VAL A 79 3.11 14.06 21.11
C VAL A 79 1.78 14.50 21.72
N PRO A 80 1.66 15.72 22.28
CA PRO A 80 0.36 16.28 22.67
C PRO A 80 -0.51 16.49 21.42
N ASP A 81 -1.53 15.65 21.24
CA ASP A 81 -2.41 15.67 20.07
C ASP A 81 -3.85 15.29 20.46
N ASN A 82 -4.79 15.58 19.57
CA ASN A 82 -6.16 15.07 19.65
C ASN A 82 -6.68 14.80 18.23
N PRO A 83 -7.26 13.63 17.94
CA PRO A 83 -7.85 13.31 16.63
C PRO A 83 -8.99 14.24 16.17
N LEU A 84 -9.45 15.19 16.99
CA LEU A 84 -10.40 16.23 16.62
C LEU A 84 -9.74 17.59 16.32
N CYS A 85 -8.44 17.75 16.57
CA CYS A 85 -7.71 18.98 16.21
C CYS A 85 -7.52 19.07 14.70
N HIS A 86 -7.90 20.21 14.12
CA HIS A 86 -7.63 20.49 12.71
C HIS A 86 -6.24 21.11 12.52
N ALA A 87 -5.48 20.59 11.57
CA ALA A 87 -4.17 21.13 11.19
C ALA A 87 -3.19 21.42 12.37
N PRO A 88 -3.08 20.57 13.41
CA PRO A 88 -2.27 20.85 14.60
C PRO A 88 -0.77 21.04 14.34
N GLN A 89 -0.29 20.69 13.15
CA GLN A 89 1.07 20.93 12.67
C GLN A 89 1.35 22.37 12.25
N LEU A 90 0.32 23.22 12.10
CA LEU A 90 0.47 24.62 11.77
C LEU A 90 0.59 25.47 13.05
N PRO A 91 1.59 26.36 13.17
CA PRO A 91 1.78 27.20 14.36
C PRO A 91 0.55 28.03 14.74
N GLN A 92 -0.21 28.48 13.75
CA GLN A 92 -1.40 29.32 13.91
C GLN A 92 -2.69 28.54 14.18
N ALA A 93 -2.67 27.20 14.13
CA ALA A 93 -3.88 26.40 14.34
C ALA A 93 -4.21 26.31 15.84
N SER A 94 -5.39 26.81 16.22
CA SER A 94 -5.97 26.56 17.53
C SER A 94 -6.68 25.20 17.55
N CYS A 95 -6.79 24.62 18.74
CA CYS A 95 -7.61 23.44 18.97
C CYS A 95 -8.37 23.58 20.29
N GLU A 96 -9.68 23.51 20.20
CA GLU A 96 -10.58 23.63 21.36
C GLU A 96 -10.65 22.31 22.17
N HIS A 97 -10.22 21.21 21.57
CA HIS A 97 -10.19 19.91 22.22
C HIS A 97 -8.92 19.71 23.06
N PRO A 98 -9.04 19.17 24.28
CA PRO A 98 -7.90 18.91 25.13
C PRO A 98 -6.97 17.89 24.47
N LYS A 99 -5.70 18.29 24.30
CA LYS A 99 -4.64 17.42 23.77
C LYS A 99 -4.13 16.50 24.85
N VAL A 100 -3.84 15.26 24.48
CA VAL A 100 -3.21 14.26 25.36
C VAL A 100 -2.00 13.66 24.68
N LEU A 101 -1.10 13.09 25.47
CA LEU A 101 0.08 12.42 24.93
C LEU A 101 -0.35 11.22 24.08
N THR A 102 -0.26 11.37 22.77
CA THR A 102 -0.80 10.44 21.78
C THR A 102 0.34 9.75 21.05
N ASN A 103 0.27 8.42 21.00
CA ASN A 103 1.25 7.59 20.29
C ASN A 103 1.17 7.80 18.78
N ASN A 104 2.33 7.88 18.14
CA ASN A 104 2.48 7.93 16.70
C ASN A 104 2.72 6.53 16.13
N TYR A 105 1.73 6.01 15.41
CA TYR A 105 1.82 4.75 14.68
C TYR A 105 2.22 5.06 13.24
N ASN A 106 3.31 4.47 12.76
CA ASN A 106 3.72 4.70 11.38
C ASN A 106 2.72 4.03 10.41
N LYS A 107 2.32 4.79 9.39
CA LYS A 107 1.33 4.42 8.37
C LYS A 107 1.91 4.23 6.99
N ILE A 108 2.94 5.00 6.65
CA ILE A 108 3.71 4.87 5.41
C ILE A 108 5.19 5.01 5.76
N LEU A 109 6.00 4.12 5.23
CA LEU A 109 7.45 4.20 5.25
C LEU A 109 7.96 3.84 3.85
N GLN A 110 8.25 4.86 3.05
CA GLN A 110 8.64 4.68 1.64
C GLN A 110 9.93 5.42 1.29
N PRO A 111 11.04 4.69 1.09
CA PRO A 111 12.28 5.25 0.58
C PRO A 111 12.16 5.70 -0.88
N ASP A 112 12.75 6.84 -1.18
CA ASP A 112 12.97 7.34 -2.52
C ASP A 112 14.47 7.64 -2.71
N PRO A 113 15.24 6.67 -3.22
CA PRO A 113 16.68 6.81 -3.43
C PRO A 113 17.06 7.89 -4.44
N GLU A 114 16.19 8.22 -5.40
CA GLU A 114 16.48 9.24 -6.42
C GLU A 114 16.41 10.65 -5.85
N GLN A 115 15.51 10.85 -4.88
CA GLN A 115 15.40 12.10 -4.13
C GLN A 115 16.25 12.11 -2.86
N GLY A 116 16.71 10.94 -2.39
CA GLY A 116 17.49 10.79 -1.16
C GLY A 116 16.65 10.97 0.10
N ILE A 117 15.35 10.68 0.03
CA ILE A 117 14.38 10.91 1.11
C ILE A 117 13.67 9.62 1.52
N VAL A 118 13.14 9.59 2.73
CA VAL A 118 12.18 8.60 3.21
C VAL A 118 10.88 9.34 3.52
N VAL A 119 9.79 8.93 2.88
CA VAL A 119 8.44 9.38 3.20
C VAL A 119 7.98 8.66 4.46
N VAL A 120 7.71 9.41 5.52
CA VAL A 120 7.28 8.88 6.82
C VAL A 120 5.95 9.50 7.20
N CYS A 121 4.87 8.73 7.14
CA CYS A 121 3.54 9.18 7.57
C CYS A 121 3.16 8.54 8.89
N GLY A 122 2.63 9.34 9.81
CA GLY A 122 2.19 8.91 11.13
C GLY A 122 0.68 8.86 11.26
N SER A 123 0.18 8.42 12.42
CA SER A 123 -1.23 8.53 12.79
C SER A 123 -1.57 9.85 13.47
N ILE A 124 -0.60 10.49 14.09
CA ILE A 124 -0.75 11.81 14.74
C ILE A 124 -0.96 12.90 13.71
N TYR A 125 -1.44 14.05 14.17
CA TYR A 125 -1.68 15.24 13.36
C TYR A 125 -2.54 14.93 12.13
N GLN A 126 -3.62 14.17 12.33
CA GLN A 126 -4.57 13.80 11.27
C GLN A 126 -3.96 13.00 10.11
N GLY A 127 -2.88 12.25 10.36
CA GLY A 127 -2.25 11.44 9.32
C GLY A 127 -1.18 12.19 8.52
N PHE A 128 -0.44 13.07 9.19
CA PHE A 128 0.57 13.91 8.57
C PHE A 128 1.81 13.10 8.11
N CYS A 129 2.48 13.58 7.05
CA CYS A 129 3.72 12.99 6.54
C CYS A 129 4.90 13.95 6.66
N GLN A 130 6.04 13.40 7.04
CA GLN A 130 7.35 14.05 7.02
C GLN A 130 8.21 13.44 5.91
N LEU A 131 9.07 14.27 5.32
CA LEU A 131 10.17 13.81 4.48
C LEU A 131 11.46 13.86 5.29
N ARG A 132 12.12 12.72 5.45
CA ARG A 132 13.39 12.59 6.20
C ARG A 132 14.52 12.18 5.28
N SER A 133 15.76 12.50 5.63
CA SER A 133 16.92 12.14 4.80
C SER A 133 17.18 10.63 4.86
N MET A 134 17.51 10.02 3.72
CA MET A 134 17.98 8.63 3.68
C MET A 134 19.39 8.45 4.26
N ALA A 135 20.22 9.50 4.23
CA ALA A 135 21.55 9.43 4.80
C ALA A 135 21.51 9.41 6.35
N ASN A 136 20.54 10.14 6.91
CA ASN A 136 20.30 10.21 8.34
C ASN A 136 18.81 10.49 8.60
N ILE A 137 18.08 9.47 9.04
CA ILE A 137 16.62 9.59 9.29
C ILE A 137 16.26 10.58 10.41
N SER A 138 17.18 11.00 11.28
CA SER A 138 16.90 12.05 12.27
C SER A 138 16.77 13.43 11.62
N ALA A 139 17.36 13.62 10.43
CA ALA A 139 17.28 14.87 9.69
C ALA A 139 15.99 14.97 8.86
N VAL A 140 15.21 16.02 9.10
CA VAL A 140 14.08 16.39 8.24
C VAL A 140 14.62 16.94 6.93
N ALA A 141 14.24 16.33 5.80
CA ALA A 141 14.70 16.71 4.47
C ALA A 141 13.93 17.93 3.93
N VAL A 142 12.65 18.06 4.27
CA VAL A 142 11.82 19.21 3.92
C VAL A 142 11.02 19.63 5.15
N SER A 143 11.30 20.83 5.65
CA SER A 143 10.56 21.41 6.77
C SER A 143 9.13 21.75 6.37
N PHE A 144 8.19 21.55 7.31
CA PHE A 144 6.80 21.93 7.14
C PHE A 144 6.43 23.03 8.16
N PRO A 145 5.69 24.08 7.75
CA PRO A 145 5.34 24.42 6.37
C PRO A 145 6.58 24.77 5.54
N PRO A 146 6.59 24.50 4.22
CA PRO A 146 7.70 24.87 3.36
C PRO A 146 7.96 26.38 3.42
N GLY A 147 9.22 26.80 3.54
CA GLY A 147 9.59 28.22 3.63
C GLY A 147 9.26 28.91 4.98
N GLY A 148 8.77 28.17 5.98
CA GLY A 148 8.50 28.72 7.32
C GLY A 148 9.77 28.98 8.16
N ALA A 149 9.62 29.77 9.22
CA ALA A 149 10.66 30.30 10.11
C ALA A 149 11.57 29.27 10.83
N GLY A 150 11.46 27.98 10.54
CA GLY A 150 12.34 26.91 11.01
C GLY A 150 13.42 26.46 10.01
N ALA A 151 13.41 26.97 8.77
CA ALA A 151 14.57 26.86 7.89
C ALA A 151 15.63 27.84 8.42
N GLY A 152 16.79 27.32 8.86
CA GLY A 152 17.81 28.09 9.58
C GLY A 152 18.11 29.46 8.98
N ALA A 153 18.48 30.40 9.85
CA ALA A 153 18.69 31.86 9.72
C ALA A 153 19.38 32.43 8.45
N GLY A 154 19.00 31.99 7.25
CA GLY A 154 19.57 32.40 5.97
C GLY A 154 18.72 32.06 4.73
N GLY A 155 17.54 31.45 4.88
CA GLY A 155 16.64 31.14 3.76
C GLY A 155 15.49 32.14 3.62
N GLY A 156 15.73 33.29 2.99
CA GLY A 156 14.71 34.30 2.67
C GLY A 156 13.81 33.88 1.50
N GLY A 157 12.99 32.84 1.69
CA GLY A 157 11.95 32.45 0.74
C GLY A 157 10.59 33.01 1.14
N ASP A 158 9.75 33.34 0.15
CA ASP A 158 8.35 33.73 0.39
C ASP A 158 7.58 32.60 1.10
N PRO A 159 6.61 32.94 1.98
CA PRO A 159 5.80 31.95 2.67
C PRO A 159 4.97 31.14 1.68
N VAL A 160 5.10 29.82 1.72
CA VAL A 160 4.32 28.90 0.88
C VAL A 160 2.92 28.72 1.45
N THR A 161 1.90 28.95 0.63
CA THR A 161 0.50 28.69 0.99
C THR A 161 0.29 27.20 1.28
N VAL A 162 -0.25 26.90 2.46
CA VAL A 162 -0.55 25.52 2.87
C VAL A 162 -1.99 25.17 2.48
N PHE A 163 -2.15 24.11 1.68
CA PHE A 163 -3.45 23.57 1.32
C PHE A 163 -3.86 22.42 2.26
N PRO A 164 -5.17 22.21 2.53
CA PRO A 164 -5.64 21.08 3.34
C PRO A 164 -5.17 19.70 2.85
N SER A 165 -4.99 19.56 1.53
CA SER A 165 -4.44 18.35 0.92
C SER A 165 -3.04 18.00 1.44
N MET A 166 -2.23 18.99 1.82
CA MET A 166 -0.87 18.77 2.35
C MET A 166 -0.87 18.24 3.79
N LEU A 167 -1.98 18.38 4.51
CA LEU A 167 -2.05 18.14 5.95
C LEU A 167 -2.40 16.68 6.28
N ASN A 168 -3.38 16.13 5.56
CA ASN A 168 -4.02 14.86 5.92
C ASN A 168 -3.79 13.84 4.79
N ILE A 169 -2.79 12.99 4.93
CA ILE A 169 -2.31 12.11 3.86
C ILE A 169 -2.60 10.65 4.18
N ALA A 170 -2.40 10.21 5.43
CA ALA A 170 -2.61 8.85 5.89
C ALA A 170 -3.82 8.73 6.84
N ALA A 171 -4.23 7.50 7.16
CA ALA A 171 -5.25 7.29 8.18
C ALA A 171 -4.71 7.64 9.59
N ASN A 172 -5.47 8.40 10.36
CA ASN A 172 -5.07 8.98 11.64
C ASN A 172 -5.32 8.07 12.88
N HIS A 173 -5.59 6.78 12.68
CA HIS A 173 -5.94 5.86 13.78
C HIS A 173 -5.09 4.59 13.72
N PRO A 174 -4.59 4.02 14.85
CA PRO A 174 -3.72 2.83 14.85
C PRO A 174 -4.28 1.65 14.04
N ASN A 175 -5.57 1.35 14.20
CA ASN A 175 -6.24 0.22 13.53
C ASN A 175 -6.83 0.54 12.15
N ALA A 176 -6.65 1.77 11.64
CA ALA A 176 -7.04 2.14 10.29
C ALA A 176 -5.84 1.96 9.34
N SER A 177 -6.03 1.16 8.29
CA SER A 177 -4.95 0.80 7.37
C SER A 177 -4.61 1.94 6.41
N THR A 178 -3.35 1.98 5.96
CA THR A 178 -2.88 2.87 4.92
C THR A 178 -1.79 2.16 4.12
N VAL A 179 -1.77 2.39 2.81
CA VAL A 179 -0.69 1.96 1.92
C VAL A 179 -0.17 3.17 1.16
N GLY A 180 1.14 3.23 0.96
CA GLY A 180 1.79 4.25 0.15
C GLY A 180 2.71 3.62 -0.88
N LEU A 181 2.76 4.18 -2.09
CA LEU A 181 3.64 3.75 -3.16
C LEU A 181 4.20 4.97 -3.90
N VAL A 182 5.52 5.08 -3.98
CA VAL A 182 6.20 6.10 -4.79
C VAL A 182 6.11 5.70 -6.26
N LEU A 183 5.53 6.58 -7.07
CA LEU A 183 5.37 6.42 -8.51
C LEU A 183 6.34 7.34 -9.24
N ARG A 184 7.03 6.80 -10.25
CA ARG A 184 7.88 7.56 -11.16
C ARG A 184 7.36 7.39 -12.59
N PRO A 185 6.45 8.27 -13.04
CA PRO A 185 6.04 8.30 -14.43
C PRO A 185 7.26 8.51 -15.34
N ALA A 186 7.19 8.03 -16.58
CA ALA A 186 8.23 8.34 -17.55
C ALA A 186 8.34 9.87 -17.72
N GLY A 187 9.58 10.38 -17.78
CA GLY A 187 9.83 11.81 -17.95
C GLY A 187 9.22 12.33 -19.26
N PRO A 188 8.88 13.64 -19.34
CA PRO A 188 8.35 14.23 -20.55
C PRO A 188 9.31 14.02 -21.74
N ALA A 189 8.74 13.78 -22.92
CA ALA A 189 9.48 13.70 -24.19
C ALA A 189 10.12 15.07 -24.47
N GLY A 190 11.34 15.27 -23.97
CA GLY A 190 12.00 16.58 -23.92
C GLY A 190 13.09 16.72 -22.86
N GLY A 191 13.36 15.68 -22.05
CA GLY A 191 14.50 15.67 -21.12
C GLY A 191 14.26 16.36 -19.78
N GLY A 192 13.02 16.69 -19.44
CA GLY A 192 12.64 17.16 -18.11
C GLY A 192 12.72 16.04 -17.07
N ARG A 193 13.01 16.38 -15.81
CA ARG A 193 13.02 15.41 -14.70
C ARG A 193 11.60 14.88 -14.47
N PRO A 194 11.40 13.56 -14.31
CA PRO A 194 10.07 12.99 -14.08
C PRO A 194 9.48 13.49 -12.76
N ASP A 195 8.21 13.91 -12.80
CA ASP A 195 7.46 14.30 -11.62
C ASP A 195 7.13 13.08 -10.77
N THR A 196 7.84 12.92 -9.65
CA THR A 196 7.59 11.84 -8.70
C THR A 196 6.28 12.09 -7.97
N ARG A 197 5.49 11.02 -7.82
CA ARG A 197 4.15 11.05 -7.22
C ARG A 197 4.06 10.04 -6.09
N LEU A 198 3.11 10.24 -5.18
CA LEU A 198 2.77 9.31 -4.11
C LEU A 198 1.32 8.83 -4.29
N LEU A 199 1.16 7.55 -4.60
CA LEU A 199 -0.14 6.88 -4.52
C LEU A 199 -0.40 6.51 -3.06
N VAL A 200 -1.55 6.91 -2.54
CA VAL A 200 -1.99 6.59 -1.18
C VAL A 200 -3.36 5.94 -1.23
N GLY A 201 -3.51 4.81 -0.54
CA GLY A 201 -4.80 4.24 -0.18
C GLY A 201 -4.96 4.31 1.33
N ALA A 202 -6.02 4.95 1.84
CA ALA A 202 -6.22 5.16 3.28
C ALA A 202 -7.64 4.79 3.70
N THR A 203 -7.75 4.01 4.79
CA THR A 203 -9.05 3.73 5.40
C THR A 203 -9.65 5.01 5.95
N TYR A 204 -10.92 5.25 5.62
CA TYR A 204 -11.67 6.40 6.12
C TYR A 204 -11.85 6.33 7.64
N THR A 205 -11.41 7.38 8.33
CA THR A 205 -11.48 7.51 9.79
C THR A 205 -12.36 8.67 10.26
N GLY A 206 -12.97 9.42 9.34
CA GLY A 206 -13.82 10.56 9.67
C GLY A 206 -15.21 10.17 10.20
N PHE A 207 -16.10 11.15 10.29
CA PHE A 207 -17.46 11.02 10.81
C PHE A 207 -18.24 9.81 10.26
N GLY A 208 -18.85 9.04 11.16
CA GLY A 208 -19.60 7.83 10.83
C GLY A 208 -18.74 6.57 10.68
N SER A 209 -17.41 6.68 10.74
CA SER A 209 -16.51 5.52 10.83
C SER A 209 -16.44 4.96 12.26
N PRO A 210 -16.01 3.70 12.45
CA PRO A 210 -15.79 3.15 13.78
C PRO A 210 -14.56 3.76 14.50
N PHE A 211 -13.72 4.51 13.78
CA PHE A 211 -12.50 5.13 14.31
C PHE A 211 -12.73 6.54 14.83
N PHE A 212 -13.91 7.10 14.55
CA PHE A 212 -14.23 8.47 14.87
C PHE A 212 -14.85 8.59 16.26
N PRO A 213 -14.42 9.57 17.10
CA PRO A 213 -15.02 9.82 18.40
C PRO A 213 -16.53 10.10 18.27
N ARG A 214 -17.37 9.52 19.12
CA ARG A 214 -18.85 9.67 19.05
C ARG A 214 -19.41 10.77 19.94
N ASN A 215 -18.59 11.70 20.42
CA ASN A 215 -18.92 12.55 21.57
C ASN A 215 -19.79 13.79 21.25
N GLN A 216 -20.61 13.73 20.19
CA GLN A 216 -21.70 14.67 19.86
C GLN A 216 -21.38 16.18 19.92
N SER A 217 -20.12 16.62 19.79
CA SER A 217 -19.84 18.06 19.67
C SER A 217 -20.26 18.56 18.28
N LEU A 218 -20.93 19.71 18.20
CA LEU A 218 -21.46 20.26 16.94
C LEU A 218 -20.39 20.58 15.87
N GLU A 219 -19.10 20.53 16.20
CA GLU A 219 -17.98 20.78 15.31
C GLU A 219 -17.53 19.57 14.45
N ASP A 220 -18.14 18.41 14.71
CA ASP A 220 -17.72 17.07 14.28
C ASP A 220 -18.04 16.73 12.81
N HIS A 221 -18.64 17.69 12.09
CA HIS A 221 -19.08 17.54 10.70
C HIS A 221 -18.02 17.99 9.67
N ARG A 222 -16.88 18.55 10.10
CA ARG A 222 -15.91 19.21 9.21
C ARG A 222 -14.79 18.30 8.67
N PHE A 223 -14.61 17.09 9.19
CA PHE A 223 -13.33 16.40 9.10
C PHE A 223 -13.38 15.13 8.26
N GLU A 224 -13.56 15.33 6.95
CA GLU A 224 -13.24 14.28 5.98
C GLU A 224 -11.75 14.36 5.63
N ASN A 225 -10.95 13.67 6.45
CA ASN A 225 -9.51 13.92 6.54
C ASN A 225 -8.73 13.42 5.31
N THR A 226 -9.10 12.28 4.71
CA THR A 226 -8.30 11.71 3.61
C THR A 226 -9.21 10.99 2.63
N PRO A 227 -9.05 11.20 1.30
CA PRO A 227 -9.73 10.39 0.30
C PRO A 227 -9.28 8.93 0.39
N GLU A 228 -10.16 7.99 0.01
CA GLU A 228 -9.85 6.57 0.10
C GLU A 228 -8.67 6.17 -0.79
N ILE A 229 -8.57 6.74 -2.00
CA ILE A 229 -7.38 6.59 -2.86
C ILE A 229 -7.04 7.95 -3.45
N ALA A 230 -5.76 8.34 -3.45
CA ALA A 230 -5.32 9.53 -4.15
C ALA A 230 -3.89 9.42 -4.66
N ILE A 231 -3.59 10.14 -5.74
CA ILE A 231 -2.23 10.34 -6.24
C ILE A 231 -1.85 11.79 -5.99
N ARG A 232 -0.73 12.00 -5.30
CA ARG A 232 -0.25 13.29 -4.81
C ARG A 232 1.12 13.62 -5.38
N ALA A 233 1.46 14.89 -5.48
CA ALA A 233 2.82 15.31 -5.83
C ALA A 233 3.82 14.94 -4.72
N LEU A 234 4.99 14.43 -5.11
CA LEU A 234 6.08 14.07 -4.21
C LEU A 234 7.41 14.52 -4.83
N ASN A 235 7.61 15.84 -4.94
CA ASN A 235 8.86 16.39 -5.44
C ASN A 235 9.52 17.26 -4.35
N ALA A 236 10.42 16.65 -3.59
CA ALA A 236 11.14 17.29 -2.49
C ALA A 236 12.23 18.27 -2.94
N ARG A 237 12.55 18.28 -4.24
CA ARG A 237 13.58 19.16 -4.83
C ARG A 237 12.99 20.11 -5.89
N GLY A 238 11.68 20.10 -6.06
CA GLY A 238 10.95 20.91 -7.03
C GLY A 238 10.18 22.04 -6.35
N ASP A 239 9.03 22.38 -6.91
CA ASP A 239 8.11 23.35 -6.32
C ASP A 239 7.46 22.78 -5.04
N LEU A 240 7.95 23.22 -3.89
CA LEU A 240 7.45 22.76 -2.59
C LEU A 240 6.01 23.22 -2.32
N ALA A 241 5.48 24.22 -3.03
CA ALA A 241 4.08 24.60 -2.94
C ALA A 241 3.13 23.52 -3.46
N LYS A 242 3.63 22.63 -4.32
CA LYS A 242 2.87 21.47 -4.82
C LYS A 242 3.06 20.21 -3.99
N LEU A 243 3.98 20.20 -3.03
CA LEU A 243 4.27 18.98 -2.28
C LEU A 243 3.03 18.44 -1.56
N PHE A 244 2.70 17.17 -1.78
CA PHE A 244 1.51 16.46 -1.27
C PHE A 244 0.14 16.97 -1.74
N THR A 245 0.09 18.01 -2.60
CA THR A 245 -1.16 18.46 -3.21
C THR A 245 -1.61 17.50 -4.31
N PHE A 246 -2.82 17.72 -4.83
CA PHE A 246 -3.38 16.98 -5.97
C PHE A 246 -3.12 17.66 -7.32
N ASP A 247 -2.50 18.85 -7.31
CA ASP A 247 -2.13 19.61 -8.52
C ASP A 247 -1.01 18.85 -9.23
N LEU A 248 -1.41 18.09 -10.25
CA LEU A 248 -0.58 17.23 -11.07
C LEU A 248 -0.88 17.48 -12.54
N ASN A 249 0.15 17.47 -13.36
CA ASN A 249 -0.01 17.53 -14.81
C ASN A 249 0.21 16.14 -15.43
N PRO A 250 -0.68 15.62 -16.31
CA PRO A 250 -2.03 16.12 -16.64
C PRO A 250 -3.11 15.81 -15.58
N SER A 251 -4.02 16.78 -15.39
CA SER A 251 -5.25 16.81 -14.55
C SER A 251 -5.14 16.96 -13.02
N ASP A 252 -5.91 17.93 -12.50
CA ASP A 252 -6.15 18.29 -11.09
C ASP A 252 -6.97 17.26 -10.29
N ASP A 253 -7.51 16.21 -10.94
CA ASP A 253 -8.45 15.26 -10.34
C ASP A 253 -7.88 13.83 -10.28
N ASN A 254 -7.04 13.55 -9.28
CA ASN A 254 -6.51 12.21 -9.00
C ASN A 254 -7.00 11.65 -7.67
N ILE A 255 -8.30 11.82 -7.39
CA ILE A 255 -8.90 11.53 -6.10
C ILE A 255 -10.07 10.56 -6.28
N PHE A 256 -9.97 9.40 -5.63
CA PHE A 256 -11.08 8.50 -5.42
C PHE A 256 -11.61 8.68 -4.01
N LYS A 257 -12.81 9.27 -3.91
CA LYS A 257 -13.43 9.61 -2.63
C LYS A 257 -14.88 9.15 -2.58
N ILE A 258 -15.23 8.30 -1.63
CA ILE A 258 -16.58 7.74 -1.48
C ILE A 258 -17.49 8.81 -0.86
N LYS A 259 -18.67 9.06 -1.45
CA LYS A 259 -19.64 10.03 -0.92
C LYS A 259 -20.07 9.66 0.50
N GLN A 260 -20.27 10.66 1.35
CA GLN A 260 -20.57 10.48 2.78
C GLN A 260 -21.74 9.49 3.04
N GLY A 261 -22.86 9.61 2.32
CA GLY A 261 -24.02 8.74 2.48
C GLY A 261 -23.79 7.27 2.07
N ALA A 262 -22.69 6.97 1.36
CA ALA A 262 -22.34 5.64 0.90
C ALA A 262 -21.18 5.00 1.68
N LYS A 263 -20.48 5.76 2.54
CA LYS A 263 -19.31 5.27 3.29
C LYS A 263 -19.61 4.07 4.18
N ALA A 264 -20.81 4.01 4.76
CA ALA A 264 -21.22 2.87 5.57
C ALA A 264 -21.24 1.54 4.76
N ARG A 265 -21.58 1.61 3.47
CA ARG A 265 -21.71 0.48 2.54
C ARG A 265 -20.41 0.17 1.78
N HIS A 266 -19.43 1.05 1.83
CA HIS A 266 -18.18 0.92 1.09
C HIS A 266 -16.98 1.21 2.00
N LYS A 267 -16.88 0.46 3.11
CA LYS A 267 -15.74 0.54 4.02
C LYS A 267 -14.55 -0.17 3.41
N LEU A 268 -13.45 0.54 3.15
CA LEU A 268 -12.25 -0.04 2.55
C LEU A 268 -11.09 -0.13 3.55
N SER A 269 -10.41 -1.28 3.55
CA SER A 269 -9.10 -1.47 4.18
C SER A 269 -8.06 -1.86 3.13
N PHE A 270 -6.81 -1.44 3.32
CA PHE A 270 -5.74 -1.57 2.34
C PHE A 270 -4.66 -2.50 2.86
N VAL A 271 -4.27 -3.47 2.02
CA VAL A 271 -3.28 -4.50 2.36
C VAL A 271 -1.91 -4.14 1.82
N ARG A 272 -1.81 -3.84 0.51
CA ARG A 272 -0.55 -3.48 -0.13
C ARG A 272 -0.75 -2.69 -1.41
N ALA A 273 0.17 -1.76 -1.69
CA ALA A 273 0.35 -1.13 -2.99
C ALA A 273 1.66 -1.62 -3.62
N PHE A 274 1.66 -1.94 -4.92
CA PHE A 274 2.86 -2.38 -5.63
C PHE A 274 2.79 -2.08 -7.13
N LEU A 275 3.95 -2.12 -7.80
CA LEU A 275 4.05 -2.02 -9.26
C LEU A 275 4.15 -3.41 -9.89
N HIS A 276 3.46 -3.62 -11.00
CA HIS A 276 3.65 -4.80 -11.83
C HIS A 276 3.51 -4.46 -13.33
N PRO A 277 4.45 -4.92 -14.20
CA PRO A 277 5.72 -5.55 -13.87
C PRO A 277 6.60 -4.64 -12.99
N ALA A 278 7.50 -5.25 -12.21
CA ALA A 278 8.42 -4.49 -11.38
C ALA A 278 9.33 -3.63 -12.28
N PRO A 279 9.73 -2.42 -11.84
CA PRO A 279 10.66 -1.59 -12.61
C PRO A 279 11.95 -2.36 -12.90
N PRO A 280 12.46 -2.32 -14.15
CA PRO A 280 13.70 -3.01 -14.45
C PRO A 280 14.88 -2.37 -13.70
N PRO A 281 15.98 -3.12 -13.49
CA PRO A 281 17.22 -2.53 -13.01
C PRO A 281 17.72 -1.44 -13.97
N ARG A 282 18.49 -0.48 -13.43
CA ARG A 282 18.97 0.72 -14.15
C ARG A 282 19.55 0.36 -15.53
N GLY A 283 19.00 0.95 -16.59
CA GLY A 283 19.54 0.87 -17.96
C GLY A 283 18.74 0.00 -18.95
N ALA A 284 17.69 -0.70 -18.52
CA ALA A 284 16.80 -1.44 -19.41
C ALA A 284 15.51 -0.66 -19.71
N ALA A 285 14.94 -0.87 -20.90
CA ALA A 285 13.68 -0.25 -21.30
C ALA A 285 12.56 -0.62 -20.32
N ALA A 286 11.93 0.39 -19.71
CA ALA A 286 10.80 0.18 -18.82
C ALA A 286 9.58 -0.26 -19.63
N ALA A 287 9.06 -1.45 -19.34
CA ALA A 287 7.73 -1.83 -19.79
C ALA A 287 6.68 -0.98 -19.07
N ALA A 288 5.53 -0.82 -19.73
CA ALA A 288 4.27 -0.35 -19.16
C ALA A 288 4.00 -0.96 -17.78
N ALA A 289 4.26 -0.22 -16.70
CA ALA A 289 3.98 -0.68 -15.35
C ALA A 289 2.60 -0.16 -14.89
N TYR A 290 1.82 -1.04 -14.28
CA TYR A 290 0.59 -0.65 -13.60
C TYR A 290 0.84 -0.53 -12.10
N ALA A 291 0.12 0.40 -11.46
CA ALA A 291 0.01 0.39 -10.01
C ALA A 291 -1.16 -0.49 -9.60
N TYR A 292 -0.90 -1.39 -8.64
CA TYR A 292 -1.89 -2.27 -8.06
C TYR A 292 -2.14 -1.92 -6.60
N LEU A 293 -3.41 -2.02 -6.18
CA LEU A 293 -3.86 -1.86 -4.81
C LEU A 293 -4.64 -3.10 -4.40
N ALA A 294 -4.10 -3.86 -3.46
CA ALA A 294 -4.80 -4.95 -2.81
C ALA A 294 -5.53 -4.43 -1.57
N LEU A 295 -6.84 -4.66 -1.50
CA LEU A 295 -7.72 -4.05 -0.49
C LEU A 295 -8.88 -4.99 -0.11
N ASN A 296 -9.54 -4.75 1.02
CA ASN A 296 -10.75 -5.45 1.43
C ASN A 296 -11.93 -4.48 1.54
N SER A 297 -13.14 -4.97 1.22
CA SER A 297 -14.42 -4.34 1.49
C SER A 297 -15.04 -4.89 2.78
N GLU A 298 -15.08 -4.05 3.82
CA GLU A 298 -15.46 -4.37 5.20
C GLU A 298 -16.93 -4.03 5.51
N ALA A 299 -17.72 -3.63 4.51
CA ALA A 299 -19.09 -3.13 4.72
C ALA A 299 -20.03 -4.20 5.31
N ASN A 300 -19.89 -5.46 4.90
CA ASN A 300 -20.79 -6.56 5.24
C ASN A 300 -20.02 -7.83 5.65
N ALA A 301 -18.98 -7.73 6.48
CA ALA A 301 -18.15 -8.88 6.88
C ALA A 301 -18.92 -10.04 7.57
N GLY A 302 -20.21 -9.86 7.88
CA GLY A 302 -21.11 -10.88 8.44
C GLY A 302 -22.21 -11.40 7.50
N ASP A 303 -22.36 -10.84 6.28
CA ASP A 303 -23.40 -11.29 5.34
C ASP A 303 -22.91 -12.49 4.52
N LYS A 304 -23.65 -13.59 4.61
CA LYS A 304 -23.34 -14.87 3.94
C LYS A 304 -23.43 -14.81 2.40
N GLU A 305 -23.97 -13.72 1.84
CA GLU A 305 -24.15 -13.52 0.39
C GLU A 305 -23.00 -12.74 -0.28
N SER A 306 -22.02 -12.21 0.46
CA SER A 306 -20.92 -11.46 -0.16
C SER A 306 -19.87 -12.41 -0.75
N HIS A 307 -19.85 -12.56 -2.07
CA HIS A 307 -19.02 -13.56 -2.76
C HIS A 307 -17.51 -13.27 -2.79
N SER A 308 -17.04 -12.05 -2.49
CA SER A 308 -15.61 -11.74 -2.33
C SER A 308 -15.43 -10.40 -1.60
N HIS A 309 -14.79 -10.43 -0.43
CA HIS A 309 -14.43 -9.22 0.32
C HIS A 309 -13.09 -8.64 -0.14
N SER A 310 -12.22 -9.44 -0.75
CA SER A 310 -10.90 -9.01 -1.20
C SER A 310 -10.94 -8.54 -2.65
N LEU A 311 -10.30 -7.41 -2.92
CA LEU A 311 -10.30 -6.75 -4.22
C LEU A 311 -8.86 -6.44 -4.62
N LEU A 312 -8.58 -6.56 -5.91
CA LEU A 312 -7.36 -6.09 -6.54
C LEU A 312 -7.73 -4.98 -7.52
N ALA A 313 -7.38 -3.75 -7.17
CA ALA A 313 -7.52 -2.60 -8.04
C ALA A 313 -6.25 -2.36 -8.85
N ARG A 314 -6.42 -1.86 -10.08
CA ARG A 314 -5.34 -1.52 -11.01
C ARG A 314 -5.53 -0.11 -11.55
N ILE A 315 -4.43 0.64 -11.64
CA ILE A 315 -4.35 1.99 -12.20
C ILE A 315 -3.22 2.02 -13.24
N CYS A 316 -3.50 2.57 -14.42
CA CYS A 316 -2.50 2.80 -15.45
C CYS A 316 -1.55 3.92 -15.04
N LEU A 317 -0.25 3.72 -15.21
CA LEU A 317 0.76 4.77 -15.15
C LEU A 317 1.04 5.18 -16.60
N ALA A 318 1.04 6.48 -16.92
CA ALA A 318 1.12 6.93 -18.31
C ALA A 318 2.38 6.40 -19.03
N GLU A 319 2.20 5.95 -20.28
CA GLU A 319 3.26 5.39 -21.13
C GLU A 319 4.18 6.47 -21.71
N PRO A 320 5.50 6.23 -21.82
CA PRO A 320 6.35 7.00 -22.71
C PRO A 320 6.00 6.74 -24.18
N GLY A 321 5.57 7.77 -24.90
CA GLY A 321 5.64 7.82 -26.36
C GLY A 321 4.45 7.27 -27.16
N ARG A 322 3.34 6.87 -26.54
CA ARG A 322 2.12 6.49 -27.29
C ARG A 322 1.21 7.72 -27.45
N ASN A 323 1.32 8.38 -28.60
CA ASN A 323 0.47 9.46 -29.12
C ASN A 323 -0.37 10.18 -28.05
N ALA A 324 0.17 11.25 -27.48
CA ALA A 324 -0.63 12.34 -26.91
C ALA A 324 -1.36 13.11 -28.04
N SER A 325 -1.97 12.38 -28.98
CA SER A 325 -2.85 12.93 -30.01
C SER A 325 -4.24 13.07 -29.40
N ALA A 326 -4.75 14.30 -29.44
CA ALA A 326 -5.90 14.84 -28.72
C ALA A 326 -5.53 15.26 -27.28
N GLY A 327 -5.57 16.57 -27.03
CA GLY A 327 -5.26 17.23 -25.76
C GLY A 327 -6.24 16.93 -24.63
N GLU A 328 -6.52 15.66 -24.37
CA GLU A 328 -7.35 15.17 -23.28
C GLU A 328 -6.44 14.71 -22.13
N THR A 329 -6.40 15.52 -21.08
CA THR A 329 -5.69 15.25 -19.83
C THR A 329 -6.46 14.20 -19.01
N LYS A 330 -6.31 12.91 -19.37
CA LYS A 330 -7.02 11.81 -18.70
C LYS A 330 -6.67 11.71 -17.22
N LYS A 331 -7.68 11.71 -16.34
CA LYS A 331 -7.51 11.52 -14.89
C LYS A 331 -6.91 10.13 -14.64
N LEU A 332 -5.94 9.98 -13.73
CA LEU A 332 -5.36 8.66 -13.46
C LEU A 332 -6.42 7.67 -12.93
N THR A 333 -7.45 8.19 -12.26
CA THR A 333 -8.60 7.44 -11.77
C THR A 333 -9.51 6.92 -12.88
N GLU A 334 -9.47 7.44 -14.11
CA GLU A 334 -10.26 6.89 -15.24
C GLU A 334 -9.86 5.46 -15.59
N SER A 335 -8.58 5.13 -15.36
CA SER A 335 -8.06 3.78 -15.59
C SER A 335 -8.34 2.79 -14.45
N TYR A 336 -8.89 3.28 -13.33
CA TYR A 336 -9.17 2.48 -12.15
C TYR A 336 -10.14 1.34 -12.50
N ILE A 337 -9.75 0.12 -12.18
CA ILE A 337 -10.61 -1.05 -12.30
C ILE A 337 -10.30 -2.00 -11.15
N GLN A 338 -11.33 -2.64 -10.60
CA GLN A 338 -11.20 -3.60 -9.51
C GLN A 338 -11.78 -4.95 -9.89
N VAL A 339 -11.10 -6.01 -9.47
CA VAL A 339 -11.54 -7.41 -9.63
C VAL A 339 -11.49 -8.13 -8.29
N GLY A 340 -12.44 -9.03 -8.06
CA GLY A 340 -12.48 -9.84 -6.84
C GLY A 340 -11.33 -10.87 -6.78
N LEU A 341 -10.70 -10.98 -5.61
CA LEU A 341 -9.75 -12.03 -5.28
C LEU A 341 -10.40 -13.02 -4.30
N GLN A 342 -10.26 -14.31 -4.58
CA GLN A 342 -10.74 -15.37 -3.70
C GLN A 342 -9.74 -16.53 -3.69
N CYS A 343 -9.56 -17.14 -2.52
CA CYS A 343 -8.74 -18.32 -2.33
C CYS A 343 -9.62 -19.52 -1.95
N GLY A 344 -9.62 -20.56 -2.79
CA GLY A 344 -10.46 -21.76 -2.65
C GLY A 344 -11.50 -21.91 -3.78
N ALA A 345 -11.91 -23.14 -4.07
CA ALA A 345 -12.94 -23.43 -5.07
C ALA A 345 -14.31 -22.96 -4.54
N GLY A 346 -15.08 -22.24 -5.36
CA GLY A 346 -16.30 -21.51 -4.99
C GLY A 346 -17.45 -22.35 -4.42
N GLY A 347 -17.29 -22.79 -3.18
CA GLY A 347 -18.34 -23.23 -2.25
C GLY A 347 -18.23 -22.42 -0.96
N GLY A 348 -19.24 -22.47 -0.10
CA GLY A 348 -19.38 -21.63 1.11
C GLY A 348 -18.30 -21.76 2.21
N ASP A 349 -17.13 -22.32 1.91
CA ASP A 349 -15.99 -22.51 2.81
C ASP A 349 -14.70 -21.83 2.30
N GLY A 350 -14.84 -20.77 1.48
CA GLY A 350 -13.72 -20.05 0.88
C GLY A 350 -12.95 -19.14 1.85
N PHE A 351 -11.67 -18.91 1.57
CA PHE A 351 -10.86 -17.89 2.24
C PHE A 351 -11.03 -16.57 1.48
N THR A 352 -11.75 -15.63 2.09
CA THR A 352 -12.29 -14.44 1.39
C THR A 352 -11.68 -13.12 1.85
N ARG A 353 -10.92 -13.11 2.97
CA ARG A 353 -10.31 -11.90 3.52
C ARG A 353 -8.80 -11.90 3.31
N LEU A 354 -8.28 -10.93 2.58
CA LEU A 354 -6.87 -10.85 2.25
C LEU A 354 -6.09 -10.19 3.39
N VAL A 355 -4.95 -10.81 3.74
CA VAL A 355 -4.07 -10.37 4.83
C VAL A 355 -2.75 -9.85 4.31
N SER A 356 -2.20 -10.48 3.27
CA SER A 356 -0.92 -10.08 2.69
C SER A 356 -0.85 -10.52 1.23
N VAL A 357 -0.17 -9.73 0.40
CA VAL A 357 0.15 -10.09 -0.98
C VAL A 357 1.59 -9.81 -1.34
N PHE A 358 2.14 -10.62 -2.22
CA PHE A 358 3.51 -10.49 -2.70
C PHE A 358 3.60 -10.87 -4.19
N PRO A 359 3.89 -9.93 -5.10
CA PRO A 359 4.20 -10.25 -6.48
C PRO A 359 5.60 -10.86 -6.59
N ALA A 360 5.76 -11.93 -7.36
CA ALA A 360 7.06 -12.56 -7.58
C ALA A 360 7.09 -13.31 -8.93
N THR A 361 8.28 -13.33 -9.53
CA THR A 361 8.62 -14.23 -10.63
C THR A 361 9.04 -15.57 -10.03
N ALA A 362 8.33 -16.66 -10.33
CA ALA A 362 8.68 -17.98 -9.83
C ALA A 362 8.37 -19.08 -10.85
N ALA A 363 9.22 -20.11 -10.88
CA ALA A 363 8.92 -21.37 -11.55
C ALA A 363 8.17 -22.27 -10.56
N LEU A 364 6.84 -22.39 -10.72
CA LEU A 364 6.10 -23.39 -9.96
C LEU A 364 6.54 -24.78 -10.47
N GLN A 365 7.14 -25.60 -9.60
CA GLN A 365 7.44 -27.02 -9.89
C GLN A 365 6.17 -27.89 -9.97
N LEU A 366 5.03 -27.30 -10.32
CA LEU A 366 3.76 -27.96 -10.56
C LEU A 366 3.71 -28.34 -12.06
N GLY A 367 4.61 -29.22 -12.50
CA GLY A 367 4.72 -29.62 -13.90
C GLY A 367 6.09 -30.18 -14.28
N PRO A 368 6.30 -30.54 -15.57
CA PRO A 368 7.57 -31.08 -16.04
C PRO A 368 8.74 -30.12 -15.75
N PRO A 369 9.96 -30.64 -15.58
CA PRO A 369 11.12 -29.96 -14.96
C PRO A 369 11.66 -28.72 -15.69
N ALA A 370 11.00 -28.23 -16.73
CA ALA A 370 11.44 -27.14 -17.60
C ALA A 370 10.37 -26.05 -17.83
N ALA A 371 9.34 -25.94 -16.99
CA ALA A 371 8.36 -24.85 -17.13
C ALA A 371 9.06 -23.48 -16.95
N PRO A 372 8.85 -22.51 -17.85
CA PRO A 372 9.46 -21.20 -17.73
C PRO A 372 8.94 -20.48 -16.46
N PRO A 373 9.75 -19.59 -15.86
CA PRO A 373 9.31 -18.78 -14.73
C PRO A 373 8.10 -17.94 -15.12
N GLN A 374 7.13 -17.85 -14.21
CA GLN A 374 5.88 -17.13 -14.39
C GLN A 374 5.79 -15.96 -13.42
N GLU A 375 5.12 -14.91 -13.86
CA GLU A 375 4.72 -13.78 -13.02
C GLU A 375 3.50 -14.17 -12.17
N LEU A 376 3.68 -14.24 -10.86
CA LEU A 376 2.67 -14.67 -9.90
C LEU A 376 2.41 -13.60 -8.84
N LEU A 377 1.15 -13.52 -8.41
CA LEU A 377 0.74 -12.83 -7.20
C LEU A 377 0.45 -13.88 -6.14
N PHE A 378 1.26 -13.93 -5.08
CA PHE A 378 0.96 -14.73 -3.90
C PHE A 378 0.07 -13.92 -2.95
N GLY A 379 -0.95 -14.55 -2.39
CA GLY A 379 -1.85 -13.93 -1.43
C GLY A 379 -2.14 -14.85 -0.26
N VAL A 380 -2.05 -14.32 0.96
CA VAL A 380 -2.48 -14.99 2.19
C VAL A 380 -3.88 -14.50 2.53
N PHE A 381 -4.80 -15.45 2.70
CA PHE A 381 -6.20 -15.18 2.99
C PHE A 381 -6.61 -15.84 4.30
N GLU A 382 -7.56 -15.22 4.99
CA GLU A 382 -8.23 -15.72 6.16
C GLU A 382 -9.66 -16.11 5.83
N ARG A 383 -10.15 -17.13 6.54
CA ARG A 383 -11.56 -17.49 6.56
C ARG A 383 -12.27 -16.68 7.65
N ALA A 384 -13.48 -16.22 7.35
CA ALA A 384 -14.34 -15.59 8.34
C ALA A 384 -14.58 -16.57 9.50
N ALA A 385 -14.36 -16.12 10.73
CA ALA A 385 -14.52 -16.92 11.94
C ALA A 385 -15.22 -16.09 13.02
N PRO A 386 -16.15 -16.67 13.79
CA PRO A 386 -16.76 -15.97 14.92
C PRO A 386 -15.72 -15.66 16.01
N PRO A 387 -15.98 -14.64 16.86
CA PRO A 387 -15.06 -14.27 17.94
C PRO A 387 -14.73 -15.48 18.84
N GLY A 388 -13.44 -15.70 19.10
CA GLY A 388 -12.96 -16.81 19.93
C GLY A 388 -12.81 -18.17 19.22
N ALA A 389 -13.24 -18.29 17.96
CA ALA A 389 -12.96 -19.48 17.15
C ALA A 389 -11.53 -19.46 16.59
N ARG A 390 -11.00 -20.64 16.27
CA ARG A 390 -9.70 -20.78 15.62
C ARG A 390 -9.72 -20.10 14.24
N GLN A 391 -8.81 -19.16 14.02
CA GLN A 391 -8.64 -18.53 12.72
C GLN A 391 -7.88 -19.47 11.77
N HIS A 392 -8.40 -19.63 10.56
CA HIS A 392 -7.75 -20.43 9.51
C HIS A 392 -7.26 -19.51 8.40
N SER A 393 -6.06 -19.81 7.90
CA SER A 393 -5.45 -19.10 6.78
C SER A 393 -5.02 -20.05 5.65
N ALA A 394 -4.95 -19.51 4.44
CA ALA A 394 -4.50 -20.21 3.25
C ALA A 394 -3.58 -19.31 2.40
N LEU A 395 -2.61 -19.93 1.73
CA LEU A 395 -1.77 -19.29 0.72
C LEU A 395 -2.28 -19.68 -0.66
N CYS A 396 -2.60 -18.69 -1.49
CA CYS A 396 -2.98 -18.85 -2.88
C CYS A 396 -1.99 -18.14 -3.81
N ALA A 397 -1.86 -18.65 -5.04
CA ALA A 397 -1.06 -18.06 -6.10
C ALA A 397 -1.94 -17.77 -7.33
N PHE A 398 -1.84 -16.57 -7.87
CA PHE A 398 -2.58 -16.13 -9.05
C PHE A 398 -1.59 -15.77 -10.16
N ARG A 399 -1.80 -16.26 -11.37
CA ARG A 399 -0.97 -15.85 -12.52
C ARG A 399 -1.38 -14.43 -12.94
N PHE A 400 -0.42 -13.53 -13.12
CA PHE A 400 -0.71 -12.20 -13.64
C PHE A 400 -1.35 -12.23 -15.02
N ALA A 401 -1.01 -13.22 -15.85
CA ALA A 401 -1.68 -13.44 -17.14
C ALA A 401 -3.19 -13.71 -17.00
N ASP A 402 -3.61 -14.39 -15.93
CA ASP A 402 -5.02 -14.65 -15.65
C ASP A 402 -5.72 -13.42 -15.10
N ILE A 403 -5.06 -12.67 -14.20
CA ILE A 403 -5.54 -11.39 -13.68
C ILE A 403 -5.79 -10.41 -14.84
N GLU A 404 -4.82 -10.26 -15.73
CA GLU A 404 -4.92 -9.36 -16.89
C GLU A 404 -6.03 -9.78 -17.84
N ARG A 405 -6.18 -11.07 -18.11
CA ARG A 405 -7.29 -11.59 -18.94
C ARG A 405 -8.64 -11.26 -18.31
N ARG A 406 -8.77 -11.47 -16.99
CA ARG A 406 -10.01 -11.18 -16.26
C ARG A 406 -10.33 -9.70 -16.27
N ILE A 407 -9.35 -8.82 -16.06
CA ILE A 407 -9.54 -7.37 -16.15
C ILE A 407 -9.99 -6.96 -17.56
N ARG A 408 -9.38 -7.52 -18.62
CA ARG A 408 -9.78 -7.23 -20.01
C ARG A 408 -11.20 -7.69 -20.31
N GLN A 409 -11.55 -8.90 -19.89
CA GLN A 409 -12.89 -9.44 -20.03
C GLN A 409 -13.91 -8.59 -19.28
N ALA A 410 -13.62 -8.25 -18.03
CA ALA A 410 -14.49 -7.44 -17.19
C ALA A 410 -14.72 -6.05 -17.80
N ARG A 411 -13.67 -5.42 -18.34
CA ARG A 411 -13.79 -4.16 -19.11
C ARG A 411 -14.61 -4.33 -20.39
N HIS A 412 -14.41 -5.41 -21.15
CA HIS A 412 -15.17 -5.68 -22.37
C HIS A 412 -16.67 -5.87 -22.08
N SER A 413 -17.01 -6.71 -21.09
CA SER A 413 -18.38 -6.92 -20.64
C SER A 413 -19.04 -5.59 -20.24
N CYS A 414 -18.33 -4.74 -19.52
CA CYS A 414 -18.81 -3.41 -19.12
C CYS A 414 -19.32 -2.55 -20.30
N PHE A 415 -18.78 -2.73 -21.52
CA PHE A 415 -19.18 -1.99 -22.73
C PHE A 415 -20.15 -2.73 -23.66
N VAL A 416 -20.22 -4.06 -23.59
CA VAL A 416 -20.98 -4.90 -24.55
C VAL A 416 -22.19 -5.54 -23.89
N GLU A 417 -22.01 -6.16 -22.73
CA GLU A 417 -23.02 -6.86 -21.93
C GLU A 417 -22.70 -6.63 -20.45
N PRO A 418 -23.31 -5.61 -19.81
CA PRO A 418 -23.04 -5.30 -18.40
C PRO A 418 -23.53 -6.44 -17.51
N ASP A 419 -22.65 -7.39 -17.21
CA ASP A 419 -22.89 -8.50 -16.29
C ASP A 419 -22.51 -8.10 -14.86
N ALA A 420 -23.49 -8.17 -13.96
CA ALA A 420 -23.38 -7.78 -12.55
C ALA A 420 -22.62 -8.85 -11.75
N GLY A 421 -21.29 -8.89 -11.87
CA GLY A 421 -20.46 -9.80 -11.07
C GLY A 421 -18.98 -9.88 -11.44
N LEU A 422 -18.61 -9.45 -12.65
CA LEU A 422 -17.21 -9.47 -13.12
C LEU A 422 -16.44 -8.18 -12.78
N VAL A 423 -17.13 -7.05 -12.78
CA VAL A 423 -16.64 -5.74 -12.33
C VAL A 423 -17.53 -5.31 -11.17
N THR A 424 -16.95 -5.07 -10.00
CA THR A 424 -17.65 -4.31 -8.97
C THR A 424 -17.46 -2.84 -9.31
N VAL A 425 -18.53 -2.09 -9.51
CA VAL A 425 -18.46 -0.63 -9.59
C VAL A 425 -18.75 -0.10 -8.19
N LEU A 426 -17.82 0.67 -7.62
CA LEU A 426 -18.13 1.44 -6.41
C LEU A 426 -18.98 2.63 -6.86
N ASP A 427 -20.27 2.55 -6.59
CA ASP A 427 -21.18 3.66 -6.84
C ASP A 427 -20.83 4.85 -5.92
N SER A 428 -21.16 6.07 -6.36
CA SER A 428 -21.10 7.28 -5.52
C SER A 428 -19.70 7.75 -5.09
N VAL A 429 -18.89 8.21 -6.05
CA VAL A 429 -17.60 8.89 -5.82
C VAL A 429 -17.74 10.42 -5.98
N VAL A 430 -16.94 11.24 -5.29
CA VAL A 430 -17.09 12.72 -5.26
C VAL A 430 -16.76 13.40 -6.61
N GLN A 431 -16.02 12.75 -7.50
CA GLN A 431 -15.63 13.30 -8.82
C GLN A 431 -16.41 12.71 -10.01
N GLY A 432 -17.56 12.06 -9.77
CA GLY A 432 -18.43 11.51 -10.81
C GLY A 432 -19.21 10.28 -10.36
N THR A 433 -19.74 9.51 -11.31
CA THR A 433 -19.87 8.06 -11.09
C THR A 433 -18.46 7.48 -11.08
N GLY A 434 -18.20 6.39 -10.35
CA GLY A 434 -17.04 5.56 -10.70
C GLY A 434 -17.12 5.14 -12.18
N PRO A 435 -16.10 4.49 -12.77
CA PRO A 435 -16.22 3.94 -14.12
C PRO A 435 -17.49 3.09 -14.20
N ALA A 436 -18.55 3.63 -14.81
CA ALA A 436 -19.85 3.03 -14.88
C ALA A 436 -19.90 2.19 -16.16
N CYS A 437 -20.53 1.02 -16.08
CA CYS A 437 -20.73 0.20 -17.26
C CYS A 437 -21.80 0.82 -18.14
N GLU A 438 -21.35 1.51 -19.18
CA GLU A 438 -22.19 2.05 -20.23
C GLU A 438 -22.06 1.16 -21.46
N LYS A 439 -23.19 0.68 -21.97
CA LYS A 439 -23.20 0.01 -23.28
C LYS A 439 -22.74 1.01 -24.34
N ARG A 440 -21.59 0.76 -24.95
CA ARG A 440 -21.06 1.58 -26.05
C ARG A 440 -20.93 0.69 -27.28
N ASN A 441 -21.39 1.19 -28.43
CA ASN A 441 -21.14 0.53 -29.72
C ASN A 441 -19.66 0.74 -30.07
N ILE A 442 -18.80 -0.10 -29.53
CA ILE A 442 -17.39 -0.14 -29.92
C ILE A 442 -17.35 -0.87 -31.27
N GLN A 443 -17.20 -0.10 -32.36
CA GLN A 443 -16.91 -0.65 -33.69
C GLN A 443 -15.44 -1.07 -33.79
#